data_AF-A0AA37L4J5-F1
#
_entry.id   AF-A0AA37L4J5-F1
#
_cell.length_a   1.000
_cell.length_b   1.000
_cell.length_c   1.000
_cell.angle_alpha   90.00
_cell.angle_beta   90.00
_cell.angle_gamma   90.00
#
_symmetry.space_group_name_H-M   'P 1'
#
loop_
_entity.id
_entity.type
_entity.pdbx_description
1 polymer ?
#
loop_
_entity_poly.entity_id
_entity_poly.type
_entity_poly.pdbx_seq_one_letter_code
_entity_poly.pdbx_strand_id
1 'polypeptide(L)'
;MKHGGKSPQQAVDALLAELVTSVAAFEAAAITLEEAVGEERRGMMKTYCDACRCMVTGSIQFSLESSRYKLEGCLNEDGSLDILL
;
A
#
# COMPACT_ATOMS: atom_id res chain seq x y z
N MET A 1 17.10 15.73 0.08
CA MET A 1 15.69 16.12 -0.07
C MET A 1 15.61 17.38 -0.93
N LYS A 2 15.16 17.27 -2.18
CA LYS A 2 14.87 18.44 -3.04
C LYS A 2 13.57 18.15 -3.80
N HIS A 3 12.43 18.32 -3.12
CA HIS A 3 11.13 18.39 -3.76
C HIS A 3 10.43 19.68 -3.34
N GLY A 4 10.49 20.70 -4.21
CA GLY A 4 9.46 21.74 -4.34
C GLY A 4 9.05 22.55 -3.11
N GLY A 5 9.90 22.71 -2.08
CA GLY A 5 9.55 23.49 -0.89
C GLY A 5 8.44 22.87 -0.02
N LYS A 6 8.08 21.60 -0.25
CA LYS A 6 7.10 20.88 0.58
C LYS A 6 7.74 20.46 1.90
N SER A 7 7.00 20.56 3.00
CA SER A 7 7.43 19.96 4.27
C SER A 7 7.48 18.43 4.14
N PRO A 8 8.27 17.74 4.96
CA PRO A 8 8.30 16.27 4.92
C PRO A 8 6.93 15.63 5.18
N GLN A 9 6.09 16.24 6.04
CA GLN A 9 4.71 15.81 6.21
C GLN A 9 3.91 15.90 4.90
N GLN A 10 3.98 17.02 4.19
CA GLN A 10 3.30 17.19 2.90
C GLN A 10 3.78 16.19 1.84
N ALA A 11 5.03 15.72 1.93
CA ALA A 11 5.54 14.67 1.05
C ALA A 11 4.96 13.30 1.43
N VAL A 12 4.85 12.99 2.73
CA VAL A 12 4.21 11.76 3.22
C VAL A 12 2.73 11.72 2.85
N ASP A 13 1.98 12.80 3.10
CA ASP A 13 0.55 12.88 2.78
C ASP A 13 0.29 12.63 1.28
N ALA A 14 1.13 13.23 0.41
CA ALA A 14 1.05 13.02 -1.02
C ALA A 14 1.33 11.56 -1.42
N LEU A 15 2.35 10.94 -0.82
CA LEU A 15 2.69 9.54 -1.06
C LEU A 15 1.57 8.59 -0.58
N LEU A 16 0.95 8.87 0.56
CA LEU A 16 -0.18 8.08 1.06
C LEU A 16 -1.40 8.18 0.13
N ALA A 17 -1.69 9.37 -0.41
CA ALA A 17 -2.75 9.55 -1.40
C ALA A 17 -2.47 8.80 -2.73
N GLU A 18 -1.22 8.83 -3.20
CA GLU A 18 -0.78 8.07 -4.38
C GLU A 18 -0.87 6.56 -4.14
N LEU A 19 -0.56 6.09 -2.93
CA LEU A 19 -0.67 4.69 -2.53
C LEU A 19 -2.13 4.20 -2.57
N VAL A 20 -3.07 4.98 -2.01
CA VAL A 20 -4.51 4.66 -2.07
C VAL A 20 -4.98 4.53 -3.51
N THR A 21 -4.57 5.45 -4.38
CA THR A 21 -4.91 5.43 -5.80
C THR A 21 -4.33 4.19 -6.50
N SER A 22 -3.08 3.83 -6.17
CA SER A 22 -2.40 2.66 -6.74
C SER A 22 -3.06 1.35 -6.31
N VAL A 23 -3.48 1.24 -5.05
CA VAL A 23 -4.22 0.07 -4.54
C VAL A 23 -5.57 -0.06 -5.23
N ALA A 24 -6.31 1.04 -5.40
CA ALA A 24 -7.59 1.01 -6.11
C ALA A 24 -7.43 0.57 -7.58
N ALA A 25 -6.39 1.06 -8.26
CA ALA A 25 -6.07 0.66 -9.63
C ALA A 25 -5.67 -0.83 -9.72
N PHE A 26 -4.89 -1.32 -8.75
CA PHE A 26 -4.55 -2.74 -8.65
C PHE A 26 -5.80 -3.60 -8.45
N GLU A 27 -6.73 -3.22 -7.57
CA GLU A 27 -7.96 -3.98 -7.33
C GLU A 27 -8.84 -4.06 -8.58
N ALA A 28 -9.00 -2.96 -9.31
CA ALA A 28 -9.72 -2.96 -10.58
C ALA A 28 -9.06 -3.88 -11.63
N ALA A 29 -7.73 -3.87 -11.70
CA ALA A 29 -6.97 -4.75 -12.60
C ALA A 29 -7.09 -6.23 -12.20
N ALA A 30 -7.06 -6.53 -10.90
CA ALA A 30 -7.22 -7.89 -10.38
C ALA A 30 -8.59 -8.47 -10.74
N ILE A 31 -9.67 -7.70 -10.57
CA ILE A 31 -11.03 -8.09 -10.98
C ILE A 31 -11.07 -8.39 -12.48
N THR A 32 -10.55 -7.46 -13.29
CA THR A 32 -10.50 -7.62 -14.75
C THR A 32 -9.72 -8.88 -15.15
N LEU A 33 -8.62 -9.17 -14.47
CA LEU A 33 -7.78 -10.33 -14.73
C LEU A 33 -8.46 -11.65 -14.33
N GLU A 34 -9.18 -11.66 -13.21
CA GLU A 34 -10.00 -12.79 -12.77
C GLU A 34 -11.17 -13.06 -13.74
N GLU A 35 -11.76 -12.04 -14.35
CA GLU A 35 -12.81 -12.15 -15.37
C GLU A 35 -12.29 -12.58 -16.74
N ALA A 36 -11.08 -12.15 -17.11
CA ALA A 36 -10.47 -12.44 -18.41
C ALA A 36 -10.00 -13.90 -18.53
N VAL A 37 -9.75 -14.58 -17.41
CA VAL A 37 -9.40 -16.01 -17.42
C VAL A 37 -10.65 -16.88 -17.49
N GLY A 38 -10.58 -17.96 -18.28
CA GLY A 38 -11.64 -18.96 -18.30
C GLY A 38 -11.82 -19.66 -16.95
N GLU A 39 -13.00 -20.25 -16.73
CA GLU A 39 -13.40 -20.86 -15.43
C GLU A 39 -12.36 -21.83 -14.85
N GLU A 40 -11.72 -22.65 -15.70
CA GLU A 40 -10.69 -23.60 -15.30
C GLU A 40 -9.51 -22.93 -14.57
N ARG A 41 -9.18 -21.67 -14.91
CA ARG A 41 -8.04 -20.93 -14.36
C ARG A 41 -8.42 -19.86 -13.35
N ARG A 42 -9.72 -19.61 -13.14
CA ARG A 42 -10.23 -18.56 -12.24
C ARG A 42 -9.70 -18.72 -10.81
N GLY A 43 -9.71 -19.93 -10.27
CA GLY A 43 -9.21 -20.19 -8.90
C GLY A 43 -7.71 -19.92 -8.72
N MET A 44 -6.90 -20.27 -9.72
CA MET A 44 -5.46 -19.97 -9.72
C MET A 44 -5.22 -18.46 -9.82
N MET A 45 -5.95 -17.77 -10.69
CA MET A 45 -5.81 -16.32 -10.85
C MET A 45 -6.23 -15.57 -9.58
N LYS A 46 -7.31 -16.00 -8.95
CA LYS A 46 -7.73 -15.47 -7.65
C LYS A 46 -6.62 -15.63 -6.60
N THR A 47 -6.03 -16.83 -6.50
CA THR A 47 -4.93 -17.10 -5.57
C THR A 47 -3.73 -16.17 -5.82
N TYR A 48 -3.39 -15.95 -7.09
CA TYR A 48 -2.31 -15.02 -7.46
C TYR A 48 -2.63 -13.58 -7.03
N CYS A 49 -3.83 -13.08 -7.34
CA CYS A 49 -4.24 -11.74 -6.94
C CYS A 49 -4.27 -11.57 -5.42
N ASP A 50 -4.75 -12.57 -4.68
CA ASP A 50 -4.75 -12.58 -3.22
C ASP A 50 -3.33 -12.57 -2.65
N ALA A 51 -2.38 -13.30 -3.26
CA ALA A 51 -0.98 -13.25 -2.86
C ALA A 51 -0.38 -11.85 -3.07
N CYS A 52 -0.71 -11.18 -4.19
CA CYS A 52 -0.32 -9.79 -4.43
C CYS A 52 -0.91 -8.82 -3.39
N ARG A 53 -2.18 -8.99 -3.01
CA ARG A 53 -2.81 -8.20 -1.92
C ARG A 53 -2.05 -8.36 -0.61
N CYS A 54 -1.73 -9.61 -0.25
CA CYS A 54 -0.96 -9.92 0.96
C CYS A 54 0.45 -9.32 0.95
N MET A 55 1.11 -9.24 -0.20
CA MET A 55 2.41 -8.57 -0.28
C MET A 55 2.31 -7.08 0.04
N VAL A 56 1.27 -6.39 -0.45
CA VAL A 56 1.08 -4.96 -0.18
C VAL A 56 0.74 -4.74 1.29
N THR A 57 -0.28 -5.42 1.82
CA THR A 57 -0.72 -5.23 3.20
C THR A 57 0.34 -5.70 4.21
N GLY A 58 0.99 -6.82 3.95
CA GLY A 58 2.08 -7.35 4.77
C GLY A 58 3.30 -6.43 4.78
N SER A 59 3.64 -5.81 3.65
CA SER A 59 4.76 -4.85 3.59
C SER A 59 4.47 -3.58 4.38
N ILE A 60 3.21 -3.11 4.37
CA ILE A 60 2.78 -1.95 5.17
C ILE A 60 2.88 -2.30 6.65
N GLN A 61 2.26 -3.40 7.07
CA GLN A 61 2.28 -3.83 8.46
C GLN A 61 3.70 -4.05 8.97
N PHE A 62 4.52 -4.76 8.21
CA PHE A 62 5.94 -4.95 8.54
C PHE A 62 6.67 -3.62 8.67
N SER A 63 6.46 -2.68 7.74
CA SER A 63 7.13 -1.38 7.81
C SER A 63 6.76 -0.61 9.07
N LEU A 64 5.49 -0.67 9.48
CA LEU A 64 4.98 0.03 10.66
C LEU A 64 5.44 -0.61 11.98
N GLU A 65 5.42 -1.94 12.06
CA GLU A 65 5.73 -2.68 13.31
C GLU A 65 7.22 -3.03 13.44
N SER A 66 8.00 -2.96 12.36
CA SER A 66 9.40 -3.38 12.39
C SER A 66 10.28 -2.39 13.16
N SER A 67 10.99 -2.92 14.15
CA SER A 67 12.07 -2.23 14.85
C SER A 67 13.22 -1.77 13.94
N ARG A 68 13.26 -2.25 12.69
CA ARG A 68 14.21 -1.81 11.65
C ARG A 68 14.06 -0.32 11.34
N TYR A 69 12.82 0.16 11.23
CA TYR A 69 12.54 1.53 10.78
C TYR A 69 12.27 2.50 11.92
N LYS A 70 12.01 1.98 13.14
CA LYS A 70 11.81 2.77 14.36
C LYS A 70 10.74 3.87 14.18
N LEU A 71 9.61 3.51 13.57
CA LEU A 71 8.47 4.40 13.36
C LEU A 71 7.57 4.52 14.60
N GLU A 72 7.99 3.93 15.73
CA GLU A 72 7.32 4.06 17.03
C GLU A 72 7.14 5.56 17.37
N GLY A 73 5.89 5.99 17.56
CA GLY A 73 5.54 7.38 17.87
C GLY A 73 5.28 8.27 16.65
N CYS A 74 5.47 7.79 15.42
CA CYS A 74 5.06 8.48 14.19
C CYS A 74 3.72 7.98 13.64
N LEU A 75 3.18 6.87 14.16
CA LEU A 75 1.92 6.29 13.73
C LEU A 75 0.79 6.68 14.70
N ASN A 76 -0.26 7.28 14.16
CA ASN A 76 -1.46 7.63 14.89
C ASN A 76 -2.43 6.44 14.98
N GLU A 77 -3.39 6.49 15.92
CA GLU A 77 -4.40 5.43 16.11
C GLU A 77 -5.30 5.21 14.88
N ASP A 78 -5.47 6.23 14.04
CA ASP A 78 -6.23 6.17 12.80
C ASP A 78 -5.41 5.62 11.60
N GLY A 79 -4.14 5.28 11.82
CA GLY A 79 -3.23 4.76 10.81
C GLY A 79 -2.53 5.84 9.97
N SER A 80 -2.75 7.13 10.27
CA SER A 80 -1.97 8.23 9.66
C SER A 80 -0.55 8.29 10.22
N LEU A 81 0.38 8.85 9.43
CA LEU A 81 1.78 9.01 9.81
C LEU A 81 2.10 10.49 10.02
N ASP A 82 2.53 10.85 11.23
CA ASP A 82 3.06 12.17 11.56
C ASP A 82 4.59 12.10 11.69
N ILE A 83 5.28 12.80 10.80
CA ILE A 83 6.74 12.93 10.84
C ILE A 83 7.10 14.08 11.79
N LEU A 84 7.49 13.72 13.02
CA LEU A 84 8.09 14.65 13.97
C LEU A 84 9.57 14.85 13.60
N LEU A 85 9.93 16.05 13.15
CA LEU A 85 11.31 16.47 12.86
C LEU A 85 11.88 17.34 13.98
#